data_AF-A0A355X6T8-F1
#
_entry.id   AF-A0A355X6T8-F1
#
_cell.length_a   1.000
_cell.length_b   1.000
_cell.length_c   1.000
_cell.angle_alpha   90.00
_cell.angle_beta   90.00
_cell.angle_gamma   90.00
#
_symmetry.space_group_name_H-M   'P 1'
#
loop_
_entity.id
_entity.type
_entity.pdbx_description
1 polymer ?
#
loop_
_entity_poly.entity_id
_entity_poly.type
_entity_poly.pdbx_seq_one_letter_code
_entity_poly.pdbx_strand_id
1 'polypeptide(L)'
;MIGYNCKYAPVEILAGFGEKYQLINNEVQNFDYASSKLHPNMCSHAKAMLEEIHTEKYSELLFMNCCDSSRRIFDSSKDENIHFSYCIDLPFCNNYCAVEKFKDDIINFINAYEKHREKSFDKALFLSAFKEKQELPKGKFIAILGARSSKTLIDVAANCFNDTEILDLTCANNREVNPIDAQPDETLESIMLKYAKALMAQTPCMRMQDIKAREALLESENCVGIIYSTIK
;
A
#
# COMPACT_ATOMS: atom_id res chain seq x y z
N MET A 1 -15.36 -1.19 -6.90
CA MET A 1 -14.28 -1.58 -5.98
C MET A 1 -13.05 -0.77 -6.37
N ILE A 2 -12.36 -0.18 -5.39
CA ILE A 2 -11.16 0.63 -5.65
C ILE A 2 -9.90 -0.22 -5.47
N GLY A 3 -9.08 -0.32 -6.50
CA GLY A 3 -7.77 -0.98 -6.41
C GLY A 3 -6.70 0.01 -5.93
N TYR A 4 -5.85 -0.40 -4.98
CA TYR A 4 -4.66 0.38 -4.61
C TYR A 4 -3.38 -0.45 -4.65
N ASN A 5 -2.23 0.18 -4.88
CA ASN A 5 -0.99 -0.55 -5.21
C ASN A 5 0.09 -0.53 -4.11
N CYS A 6 -0.06 0.31 -3.08
CA CYS A 6 1.03 0.60 -2.15
C CYS A 6 0.53 0.80 -0.72
N LYS A 7 1.33 0.43 0.27
CA LYS A 7 1.01 0.66 1.69
C LYS A 7 0.88 2.14 2.09
N TYR A 8 1.51 3.05 1.34
CA TYR A 8 1.36 4.49 1.56
C TYR A 8 0.07 5.05 0.93
N ALA A 9 -0.72 4.22 0.25
CA ALA A 9 -2.03 4.65 -0.23
C ALA A 9 -2.92 5.03 0.97
N PRO A 10 -3.60 6.19 0.90
CA PRO A 10 -4.41 6.68 2.01
C PRO A 10 -5.78 5.99 2.07
N VAL A 11 -5.81 4.70 2.38
CA VAL A 11 -7.04 3.89 2.31
C VAL A 11 -8.07 4.27 3.38
N GLU A 12 -7.65 4.87 4.50
CA GLU A 12 -8.58 5.44 5.49
C GLU A 12 -9.41 6.57 4.87
N ILE A 13 -8.87 7.32 3.91
CA ILE A 13 -9.63 8.34 3.17
C ILE A 13 -10.71 7.69 2.32
N LEU A 14 -10.39 6.60 1.61
CA LEU A 14 -11.38 5.82 0.87
C LEU A 14 -12.49 5.30 1.79
N ALA A 15 -12.11 4.84 2.98
CA ALA A 15 -13.08 4.47 4.01
C ALA A 15 -13.94 5.67 4.46
N GLY A 16 -13.37 6.88 4.58
CA GLY A 16 -14.09 8.13 4.84
C GLY A 16 -15.10 8.50 3.74
N PHE A 17 -14.95 7.97 2.52
CA PHE A 17 -15.97 8.04 1.47
C PHE A 17 -16.96 6.87 1.50
N GLY A 18 -16.82 5.93 2.43
CA GLY A 18 -17.63 4.70 2.50
C GLY A 18 -17.31 3.70 1.40
N GLU A 19 -16.13 3.80 0.78
CA GLU A 19 -15.77 3.00 -0.38
C GLU A 19 -15.13 1.67 0.02
N LYS A 20 -15.38 0.65 -0.81
CA LYS A 20 -14.66 -0.63 -0.71
C LYS A 20 -13.38 -0.55 -1.52
N TYR A 21 -12.28 -0.94 -0.89
CA TYR A 21 -10.96 -0.95 -1.51
C TYR A 21 -10.22 -2.27 -1.27
N GLN A 22 -9.30 -2.58 -2.17
CA GLN A 22 -8.47 -3.78 -2.09
C GLN A 22 -7.07 -3.52 -2.65
N LEU A 23 -6.07 -4.12 -2.00
CA LEU A 23 -4.69 -4.11 -2.48
C LEU A 23 -4.60 -4.96 -3.76
N ILE A 24 -4.02 -4.39 -4.81
CA ILE A 24 -3.70 -5.08 -6.05
C ILE A 24 -2.40 -5.86 -5.83
N ASN A 25 -2.53 -7.12 -5.42
CA ASN A 25 -1.40 -7.97 -5.05
C ASN A 25 -1.67 -9.46 -5.32
N ASN A 26 -2.60 -9.79 -6.21
CA ASN A 26 -2.88 -11.19 -6.51
C ASN A 26 -1.75 -11.82 -7.36
N GLU A 27 -1.66 -13.15 -7.28
CA GLU A 27 -0.90 -13.93 -8.26
C GLU A 27 -1.71 -14.03 -9.55
N VAL A 28 -1.01 -14.09 -10.68
CA VAL A 28 -1.61 -14.25 -12.00
C VAL A 28 -0.97 -15.45 -12.70
N GLN A 29 -1.73 -16.11 -13.57
CA GLN A 29 -1.29 -17.36 -14.21
C GLN A 29 -0.26 -17.12 -15.32
N ASN A 30 -0.36 -16.00 -16.03
CA ASN A 30 0.56 -15.61 -17.10
C ASN A 30 0.65 -14.08 -17.17
N PHE A 31 1.46 -13.57 -18.10
CA PHE A 31 1.66 -12.14 -18.35
C PHE A 31 1.33 -11.76 -19.81
N ASP A 32 0.42 -12.49 -20.47
CA ASP A 32 0.20 -12.34 -21.91
C ASP A 32 -0.31 -10.94 -22.26
N TYR A 33 -1.29 -10.43 -21.50
CA TYR A 33 -1.84 -9.09 -21.70
C TYR A 33 -0.80 -8.02 -21.33
N ALA A 34 -0.21 -8.12 -20.16
CA ALA A 34 0.79 -7.18 -19.68
C ALA A 34 2.02 -7.12 -20.61
N SER A 35 2.42 -8.24 -21.22
CA SER A 35 3.54 -8.27 -22.18
C SER A 35 3.21 -7.60 -23.52
N SER A 36 1.92 -7.42 -23.85
CA SER A 36 1.52 -6.63 -25.02
C SER A 36 1.59 -5.11 -24.78
N LYS A 37 1.62 -4.69 -23.50
CA LYS A 37 1.59 -3.27 -23.09
C LYS A 37 2.89 -2.78 -22.46
N LEU A 38 3.63 -3.65 -21.79
CA LEU A 38 4.79 -3.32 -20.98
C LEU A 38 6.08 -3.94 -21.52
N HIS A 39 7.19 -3.26 -21.26
CA HIS A 39 8.52 -3.78 -21.63
C HIS A 39 8.84 -5.11 -20.89
N PRO A 40 9.51 -6.09 -21.53
CA PRO A 40 9.84 -7.37 -20.90
C PRO A 40 10.64 -7.28 -19.59
N ASN A 41 11.49 -6.25 -19.44
CA ASN A 41 12.27 -6.02 -18.20
C ASN A 41 11.51 -5.25 -17.11
N MET A 42 10.21 -5.01 -17.28
CA MET A 42 9.38 -4.49 -16.20
C MET A 42 9.25 -5.52 -15.08
N CYS A 43 9.22 -5.03 -13.83
CA CYS A 43 9.14 -5.92 -12.68
C CYS A 43 7.88 -6.80 -12.78
N SER A 44 8.05 -8.07 -12.44
CA SER A 44 7.03 -9.11 -12.52
C SER A 44 5.78 -8.77 -11.71
N HIS A 45 5.91 -8.05 -10.60
CA HIS A 45 4.75 -7.58 -9.83
C HIS A 45 3.96 -6.49 -10.59
N ALA A 46 4.63 -5.60 -11.30
CA ALA A 46 3.97 -4.57 -12.11
C ALA A 46 3.15 -5.21 -13.24
N LYS A 47 3.71 -6.23 -13.90
CA LYS A 47 2.98 -7.03 -14.90
C LYS A 47 1.77 -7.71 -14.27
N ALA A 48 1.94 -8.36 -13.12
CA ALA A 48 0.85 -9.00 -12.38
C ALA A 48 -0.26 -8.00 -11.99
N MET A 49 0.09 -6.78 -11.57
CA MET A 49 -0.89 -5.74 -11.28
C MET A 49 -1.70 -5.36 -12.52
N LEU A 50 -1.04 -5.19 -13.68
CA LEU A 50 -1.75 -4.84 -14.91
C LEU A 50 -2.67 -5.96 -15.38
N GLU A 51 -2.22 -7.22 -15.31
CA GLU A 51 -3.07 -8.40 -15.55
C GLU A 51 -4.29 -8.38 -14.63
N GLU A 52 -4.09 -8.14 -13.32
CA GLU A 52 -5.18 -8.11 -12.36
C GLU A 52 -6.18 -6.98 -12.65
N ILE A 53 -5.69 -5.79 -13.00
CA ILE A 53 -6.54 -4.65 -13.40
C ILE A 53 -7.35 -5.00 -14.65
N HIS A 54 -6.74 -5.66 -15.62
CA HIS A 54 -7.38 -6.07 -16.87
C HIS A 54 -8.53 -7.07 -16.68
N THR A 55 -8.55 -7.82 -15.57
CA THR A 55 -9.69 -8.72 -15.24
C THR A 55 -10.99 -7.98 -14.88
N GLU A 56 -11.04 -6.65 -15.03
CA GLU A 56 -12.21 -5.78 -14.78
C GLU A 56 -12.76 -5.84 -13.33
N LYS A 57 -11.94 -6.31 -12.39
CA LYS A 57 -12.30 -6.38 -10.97
C LYS A 57 -12.41 -4.99 -10.31
N TYR A 58 -11.70 -4.01 -10.86
CA TYR A 58 -11.61 -2.66 -10.32
C TYR A 58 -12.31 -1.68 -11.23
N SER A 59 -13.19 -0.86 -10.67
CA SER A 59 -13.83 0.24 -11.40
C SER A 59 -13.03 1.53 -11.25
N GLU A 60 -12.17 1.62 -10.24
CA GLU A 60 -11.41 2.81 -9.88
C GLU A 60 -10.04 2.42 -9.29
N LEU A 61 -9.05 3.30 -9.43
CA LEU A 61 -7.67 3.04 -9.03
C LEU A 61 -7.08 4.21 -8.22
N LEU A 62 -6.44 3.89 -7.10
CA LEU A 62 -5.64 4.83 -6.31
C LEU A 62 -4.19 4.35 -6.26
N PHE A 63 -3.31 5.06 -6.96
CA PHE A 63 -1.91 4.74 -7.07
C PHE A 63 -1.03 5.65 -6.23
N MET A 64 0.05 5.08 -5.71
CA MET A 64 1.23 5.80 -5.24
C MET A 64 2.36 5.61 -6.25
N ASN A 65 3.07 6.67 -6.61
CA ASN A 65 4.23 6.60 -7.51
C ASN A 65 5.52 6.05 -6.84
N CYS A 66 5.39 5.13 -5.88
CA CYS A 66 6.48 4.66 -5.00
C CYS A 66 7.68 4.03 -5.73
N CYS A 67 7.52 3.67 -7.01
CA CYS A 67 8.60 3.30 -7.92
C CYS A 67 8.19 3.57 -9.37
N ASP A 68 9.16 3.60 -10.29
CA ASP A 68 8.90 3.83 -11.72
C ASP A 68 7.93 2.81 -12.29
N SER A 69 8.03 1.54 -11.88
CA SER A 69 7.12 0.50 -12.34
C SER A 69 5.67 0.80 -11.98
N SER A 70 5.40 1.30 -10.76
CA SER A 70 4.06 1.74 -10.36
C SER A 70 3.52 2.84 -11.26
N ARG A 71 4.35 3.86 -11.53
CA ARG A 71 3.95 4.98 -12.39
C ARG A 71 3.62 4.52 -13.80
N ARG A 72 4.41 3.58 -14.35
CA ARG A 72 4.16 2.99 -15.66
C ARG A 72 2.87 2.15 -15.70
N ILE A 73 2.52 1.45 -14.62
CA ILE A 73 1.23 0.75 -14.54
C ILE A 73 0.08 1.75 -14.54
N PHE A 74 0.16 2.82 -13.74
CA PHE A 74 -0.86 3.87 -13.74
C PHE A 74 -1.08 4.49 -15.12
N ASP A 75 0.00 4.72 -15.88
CA ASP A 75 -0.11 5.22 -17.25
C ASP A 75 -0.72 4.19 -18.21
N SER A 76 -0.37 2.91 -18.04
CA SER A 76 -0.88 1.82 -18.89
C SER A 76 -2.34 1.45 -18.58
N SER A 77 -2.80 1.66 -17.35
CA SER A 77 -4.17 1.37 -16.93
C SER A 77 -5.21 2.36 -17.47
N LYS A 78 -4.77 3.41 -18.19
CA LYS A 78 -5.68 4.39 -18.82
C LYS A 78 -6.45 3.82 -20.00
N ASP A 79 -5.94 2.74 -20.60
CA ASP A 79 -6.63 2.01 -21.67
C ASP A 79 -7.68 1.02 -21.12
N GLU A 80 -7.74 0.82 -19.81
CA GLU A 80 -8.65 -0.11 -19.15
C GLU A 80 -10.00 0.57 -18.87
N ASN A 81 -11.03 -0.23 -18.60
CA ASN A 81 -12.35 0.26 -18.23
C ASN A 81 -12.39 0.79 -16.77
N ILE A 82 -11.72 1.93 -16.54
CA ILE A 82 -11.56 2.57 -15.24
C ILE A 82 -12.29 3.91 -15.23
N HIS A 83 -13.26 4.06 -14.34
CA HIS A 83 -14.08 5.27 -14.23
C HIS A 83 -13.37 6.42 -13.51
N PHE A 84 -12.41 6.10 -12.63
CA PHE A 84 -11.59 7.08 -11.95
C PHE A 84 -10.23 6.50 -11.60
N SER A 85 -9.17 7.25 -11.87
CA SER A 85 -7.81 6.88 -11.49
C SER A 85 -7.07 8.10 -10.96
N TYR A 86 -6.42 7.98 -9.81
CA TYR A 86 -5.60 9.04 -9.23
C TYR A 86 -4.24 8.49 -8.80
N CYS A 87 -3.18 9.23 -9.06
CA CYS A 87 -1.82 8.88 -8.63
C CYS A 87 -1.29 9.98 -7.71
N ILE A 88 -1.04 9.63 -6.45
CA ILE A 88 -0.43 10.52 -5.46
C ILE A 88 1.10 10.34 -5.52
N ASP A 89 1.81 11.46 -5.48
CA ASP A 89 3.27 11.45 -5.41
C ASP A 89 3.72 11.19 -3.96
N LEU A 90 4.47 10.12 -3.74
CA LEU A 90 5.06 9.77 -2.45
C LEU A 90 6.42 10.45 -2.29
N PRO A 91 6.61 11.33 -1.30
CA PRO A 91 7.93 11.84 -0.99
C PRO A 91 8.87 10.73 -0.50
N PHE A 92 10.14 10.81 -0.87
CA PHE A 92 11.15 9.82 -0.49
C PHE A 92 11.72 10.03 0.93
N CYS A 93 11.35 11.10 1.61
CA CYS A 93 11.79 11.40 2.98
C CYS A 93 10.59 11.86 3.83
N ASN A 94 10.77 11.91 5.15
CA ASN A 94 9.71 12.23 6.11
C ASN A 94 9.99 13.52 6.90
N ASN A 95 10.85 14.40 6.38
CA ASN A 95 11.08 15.70 6.99
C ASN A 95 9.84 16.60 6.88
N TYR A 96 9.86 17.73 7.59
CA TYR A 96 8.72 18.67 7.64
C TYR A 96 8.20 19.06 6.25
N CYS A 97 9.08 19.44 5.31
CA CYS A 97 8.67 19.87 3.98
C CYS A 97 8.02 18.73 3.18
N ALA A 98 8.54 17.52 3.30
CA ALA A 98 7.98 16.33 2.65
C ALA A 98 6.59 15.99 3.22
N VAL A 99 6.42 16.10 4.53
CA VAL A 99 5.12 15.94 5.19
C VAL A 99 4.11 16.95 4.65
N GLU A 100 4.46 18.25 4.64
CA GLU A 100 3.58 19.32 4.17
C GLU A 100 3.17 19.10 2.72
N LYS A 101 4.13 18.77 1.84
CA LYS A 101 3.82 18.43 0.45
C LYS A 101 2.86 17.23 0.36
N PHE A 102 3.10 16.18 1.13
CA PHE A 102 2.25 15.00 1.08
C PHE A 102 0.84 15.28 1.58
N LYS A 103 0.69 16.11 2.63
CA LYS A 103 -0.60 16.64 3.09
C LYS A 103 -1.33 17.35 1.95
N ASP A 104 -0.68 18.26 1.23
CA ASP A 104 -1.30 18.99 0.12
C ASP A 104 -1.73 18.03 -1.01
N ASP A 105 -0.89 17.07 -1.37
CA ASP A 105 -1.21 16.06 -2.38
C ASP A 105 -2.40 15.17 -1.96
N ILE A 106 -2.52 14.85 -0.68
CA ILE A 106 -3.67 14.14 -0.09
C ILE A 106 -4.94 14.99 -0.16
N ILE A 107 -4.88 16.28 0.18
CA ILE A 107 -6.03 17.19 0.10
C ILE A 107 -6.49 17.33 -1.36
N ASN A 108 -5.55 17.43 -2.30
CA ASN A 108 -5.86 17.46 -3.73
C ASN A 108 -6.58 16.19 -4.18
N PHE A 109 -6.16 15.02 -3.68
CA PHE A 109 -6.86 13.75 -3.92
C PHE A 109 -8.29 13.78 -3.37
N ILE A 110 -8.49 14.21 -2.11
CA ILE A 110 -9.83 14.33 -1.51
C ILE A 110 -10.72 15.20 -2.39
N ASN A 111 -10.28 16.40 -2.75
CA ASN A 111 -11.06 17.33 -3.56
C ASN A 111 -11.42 16.75 -4.95
N ALA A 112 -10.46 16.08 -5.58
CA ALA A 112 -10.68 15.42 -6.87
C ALA A 112 -11.72 14.29 -6.75
N TYR A 113 -11.67 13.52 -5.66
CA TYR A 113 -12.57 12.41 -5.42
C TYR A 113 -13.98 12.87 -4.99
N GLU A 114 -14.09 13.94 -4.19
CA GLU A 114 -15.37 14.58 -3.87
C GLU A 114 -16.10 15.03 -5.14
N LYS A 115 -15.36 15.65 -6.07
CA LYS A 115 -15.90 16.08 -7.37
C LYS A 115 -16.35 14.89 -8.22
N HIS A 116 -15.58 13.81 -8.23
CA HIS A 116 -15.91 12.59 -8.98
C HIS A 116 -17.16 11.89 -8.45
N ARG A 117 -17.30 11.79 -7.13
CA ARG A 117 -18.41 11.09 -6.47
C ARG A 117 -19.61 11.96 -6.15
N GLU A 118 -19.51 13.27 -6.35
CA GLU A 118 -20.49 14.27 -5.90
C GLU A 118 -20.87 14.06 -4.42
N LYS A 119 -19.86 13.69 -3.61
CA LYS A 119 -20.02 13.29 -2.21
C LYS A 119 -18.94 13.95 -1.37
N SER A 120 -19.34 14.55 -0.25
CA SER A 120 -18.39 15.15 0.70
C SER A 120 -17.62 14.09 1.50
N PHE A 121 -16.38 14.42 1.84
CA PHE A 121 -15.52 13.61 2.69
C PHE A 121 -16.02 13.59 4.15
N ASP A 122 -16.25 12.40 4.68
CA ASP A 122 -16.67 12.21 6.07
C ASP A 122 -15.45 11.98 6.98
N LYS A 123 -15.11 13.01 7.75
CA LYS A 123 -14.00 12.97 8.71
C LYS A 123 -14.23 11.98 9.85
N ALA A 124 -15.47 11.81 10.31
CA ALA A 124 -15.77 10.88 11.40
C ALA A 124 -15.60 9.44 10.92
N LEU A 125 -16.08 9.13 9.71
CA LEU A 125 -15.89 7.82 9.10
C LEU A 125 -14.39 7.53 8.83
N PHE A 126 -13.64 8.53 8.34
CA PHE A 126 -12.18 8.44 8.21
C PHE A 126 -11.48 8.14 9.54
N LEU A 127 -11.79 8.86 10.62
CA LEU A 127 -11.17 8.65 11.94
C LEU A 127 -11.53 7.28 12.53
N SER A 128 -12.69 6.72 12.19
CA SER A 128 -13.08 5.37 12.60
C SER A 128 -12.41 4.24 11.79
N ALA A 129 -11.73 4.56 10.69
CA ALA A 129 -11.20 3.56 9.76
C ALA A 129 -9.80 3.02 10.12
N PHE A 130 -9.12 3.63 11.10
CA PHE A 130 -7.82 3.17 11.56
C PHE A 130 -7.94 1.79 12.21
N LYS A 131 -6.95 0.94 11.93
CA LYS A 131 -6.88 -0.40 12.50
C LYS A 131 -5.88 -0.43 13.64
N GLU A 132 -6.15 -1.29 14.62
CA GLU A 132 -5.18 -1.58 15.67
C GLU A 132 -3.94 -2.24 15.08
N LYS A 133 -2.79 -1.96 15.71
CA LYS A 133 -1.52 -2.60 15.39
C LYS A 133 -1.64 -4.11 15.58
N GLN A 134 -1.14 -4.87 14.62
CA GLN A 134 -0.98 -6.31 14.79
C GLN A 134 0.20 -6.59 15.72
N GLU A 135 -0.05 -7.31 16.81
CA GLU A 135 1.01 -7.80 17.68
C GLU A 135 1.79 -8.92 16.99
N LEU A 136 3.11 -8.97 17.23
CA LEU A 136 3.93 -10.08 16.79
C LEU A 136 3.55 -11.36 17.57
N PRO A 137 3.70 -12.54 16.95
CA PRO A 137 3.48 -13.81 17.63
C PRO A 137 4.32 -13.94 18.91
N LYS A 138 3.70 -14.47 19.97
CA LYS A 138 4.40 -14.79 21.23
C LYS A 138 5.32 -16.01 21.09
N GLY A 139 5.04 -16.88 20.12
CA GLY A 139 5.85 -18.05 19.81
C GLY A 139 6.91 -17.77 18.74
N LYS A 140 7.75 -18.77 18.45
CA LYS A 140 8.76 -18.70 17.38
C LYS A 140 8.10 -18.55 16.02
N PHE A 141 8.65 -17.67 15.19
CA PHE A 141 8.17 -17.45 13.81
C PHE A 141 9.32 -17.24 12.83
N ILE A 142 9.03 -17.47 11.55
CA ILE A 142 9.89 -17.12 10.41
C ILE A 142 9.25 -15.94 9.68
N ALA A 143 10.02 -14.87 9.51
CA ALA A 143 9.55 -13.67 8.84
C ALA A 143 9.77 -13.76 7.31
N ILE A 144 8.73 -13.52 6.53
CA ILE A 144 8.88 -13.20 5.11
C ILE A 144 9.04 -11.67 5.00
N LEU A 145 10.16 -11.23 4.45
CA LEU A 145 10.46 -9.81 4.22
C LEU A 145 10.60 -9.52 2.72
N GLY A 146 10.65 -8.24 2.39
CA GLY A 146 10.84 -7.77 1.02
C GLY A 146 9.67 -6.93 0.52
N ALA A 147 9.45 -6.95 -0.80
CA ALA A 147 8.43 -6.10 -1.42
C ALA A 147 7.03 -6.69 -1.32
N ARG A 148 6.87 -7.98 -1.62
CA ARG A 148 5.62 -8.74 -1.46
C ARG A 148 5.92 -10.22 -1.23
N SER A 149 4.96 -10.92 -0.66
CA SER A 149 4.87 -12.38 -0.75
C SER A 149 3.80 -12.77 -1.78
N SER A 150 3.78 -14.04 -2.09
CA SER A 150 2.81 -14.68 -2.97
C SER A 150 2.16 -15.83 -2.17
N LYS A 151 0.90 -16.19 -2.46
CA LYS A 151 0.25 -17.31 -1.75
C LYS A 151 1.07 -18.59 -1.90
N THR A 152 1.60 -18.83 -3.09
CA THR A 152 2.49 -19.95 -3.37
C THR A 152 3.72 -19.93 -2.46
N LEU A 153 4.37 -18.78 -2.28
CA LEU A 153 5.53 -18.66 -1.38
C LEU A 153 5.16 -18.96 0.08
N ILE A 154 4.03 -18.42 0.56
CA ILE A 154 3.57 -18.65 1.93
C ILE A 154 3.26 -20.14 2.15
N ASP A 155 2.52 -20.76 1.23
CA ASP A 155 2.12 -22.16 1.33
C ASP A 155 3.36 -23.08 1.30
N VAL A 156 4.35 -22.80 0.45
CA VAL A 156 5.62 -23.55 0.41
C VAL A 156 6.41 -23.36 1.70
N ALA A 157 6.52 -22.13 2.21
CA ALA A 157 7.22 -21.88 3.48
C ALA A 157 6.56 -22.61 4.64
N ALA A 158 5.23 -22.56 4.75
CA ALA A 158 4.48 -23.26 5.79
C ALA A 158 4.66 -24.78 5.71
N ASN A 159 4.72 -25.34 4.50
CA ASN A 159 4.99 -26.77 4.31
C ASN A 159 6.42 -27.17 4.69
N CYS A 160 7.42 -26.34 4.39
CA CYS A 160 8.83 -26.59 4.73
C CYS A 160 9.12 -26.44 6.24
N PHE A 161 8.39 -25.54 6.91
CA PHE A 161 8.58 -25.21 8.33
C PHE A 161 7.29 -25.47 9.13
N ASN A 162 6.77 -26.68 9.02
CA ASN A 162 5.49 -27.12 9.59
C ASN A 162 5.29 -26.82 11.10
N ASP A 163 6.36 -26.77 11.88
CA ASP A 163 6.31 -26.51 13.33
C ASP A 163 6.59 -25.03 13.71
N THR A 164 6.67 -24.12 12.75
CA THR A 164 6.99 -22.70 12.98
C THR A 164 6.05 -21.79 12.21
N GLU A 165 5.52 -20.77 12.89
CA GLU A 165 4.60 -19.82 12.27
C GLU A 165 5.30 -19.01 11.17
N ILE A 166 4.66 -18.86 10.01
CA ILE A 166 5.16 -18.03 8.91
C ILE A 166 4.45 -16.68 8.95
N LEU A 167 5.21 -15.61 9.16
CA LEU A 167 4.67 -14.26 9.26
C LEU A 167 5.06 -13.42 8.04
N ASP A 168 4.07 -12.95 7.27
CA ASP A 168 4.33 -12.07 6.13
C ASP A 168 4.45 -10.61 6.58
N LEU A 169 5.69 -10.15 6.66
CA LEU A 169 6.10 -8.78 6.97
C LEU A 169 6.62 -8.04 5.72
N THR A 170 6.23 -8.47 4.53
CA THR A 170 6.57 -7.75 3.28
C THR A 170 5.87 -6.40 3.19
N CYS A 171 6.37 -5.51 2.33
CA CYS A 171 5.77 -4.18 2.15
C CYS A 171 4.28 -4.22 1.74
N ALA A 172 3.85 -5.29 1.06
CA ALA A 172 2.46 -5.48 0.67
C ALA A 172 1.54 -5.81 1.87
N ASN A 173 2.06 -6.45 2.92
CA ASN A 173 1.26 -6.96 4.03
C ASN A 173 1.54 -6.28 5.38
N ASN A 174 2.64 -5.53 5.50
CA ASN A 174 3.05 -4.84 6.74
C ASN A 174 2.58 -3.38 6.85
N ARG A 175 1.46 -3.04 6.20
CA ARG A 175 0.88 -1.69 6.32
C ARG A 175 0.32 -1.48 7.72
N GLU A 176 0.85 -0.50 8.43
CA GLU A 176 0.47 -0.21 9.82
C GLU A 176 0.46 1.30 10.06
N VAL A 177 -0.71 1.93 9.93
CA VAL A 177 -0.87 3.37 10.18
C VAL A 177 -1.48 3.57 11.56
N ASN A 178 -0.71 4.19 12.46
CA ASN A 178 -1.20 4.48 13.81
C ASN A 178 -2.39 5.45 13.75
N PRO A 179 -3.40 5.27 14.63
CA PRO A 179 -4.45 6.26 14.83
C PRO A 179 -3.85 7.64 15.12
N ILE A 180 -4.47 8.67 14.53
CA ILE A 180 -4.06 10.05 14.77
C ILE A 180 -4.89 10.66 15.88
N ASP A 181 -4.27 11.52 16.69
CA ASP A 181 -4.98 12.35 17.66
C ASP A 181 -5.65 13.52 16.94
N ALA A 182 -6.85 13.29 16.42
CA ALA A 182 -7.63 14.30 15.72
C ALA A 182 -9.13 14.17 16.01
N GLN A 183 -9.83 15.31 16.02
CA GLN A 183 -11.29 15.36 16.17
C GLN A 183 -11.98 15.75 14.85
N PRO A 184 -13.24 15.30 14.60
CA PRO A 184 -13.94 15.58 13.36
C PRO A 184 -14.19 17.08 13.06
N ASP A 185 -14.24 17.92 14.09
CA ASP A 185 -14.46 19.37 14.00
C ASP A 185 -13.19 20.16 13.65
N GLU A 186 -12.01 19.54 13.72
CA GLU A 186 -10.76 20.15 13.26
C GLU A 186 -10.77 20.48 11.76
N THR A 187 -9.93 21.43 11.35
CA THR A 187 -9.77 21.76 9.92
C THR A 187 -9.24 20.56 9.15
N LEU A 188 -9.65 20.41 7.88
CA LEU A 188 -9.16 19.33 7.02
C LEU A 188 -7.63 19.34 6.95
N GLU A 189 -7.03 20.53 6.87
CA GLU A 189 -5.58 20.71 6.83
C GLU A 189 -4.88 20.16 8.08
N SER A 190 -5.40 20.44 9.28
CA SER A 190 -4.84 19.92 10.54
C SER A 190 -4.87 18.40 10.57
N ILE A 191 -6.02 17.80 10.22
CA ILE A 191 -6.21 16.35 10.22
C ILE A 191 -5.28 15.71 9.18
N MET A 192 -5.24 16.24 7.96
CA MET A 192 -4.40 15.68 6.89
C MET A 192 -2.91 15.84 7.17
N LEU A 193 -2.50 16.87 7.90
CA LEU A 193 -1.10 17.03 8.33
C LEU A 193 -0.71 15.91 9.31
N LYS A 194 -1.56 15.64 10.32
CA LYS A 194 -1.36 14.54 11.27
C LYS A 194 -1.35 13.19 10.56
N TYR A 195 -2.27 13.01 9.60
CA TYR A 195 -2.38 11.78 8.82
C TYR A 195 -1.19 11.53 7.89
N ALA A 196 -0.71 12.55 7.17
CA ALA A 196 0.48 12.47 6.34
C ALA A 196 1.71 12.05 7.16
N LYS A 197 1.86 12.59 8.39
CA LYS A 197 2.90 12.15 9.33
C LYS A 197 2.74 10.68 9.70
N ALA A 198 1.53 10.24 10.06
CA ALA A 198 1.27 8.85 10.42
C ALA A 198 1.54 7.88 9.26
N LEU A 199 1.11 8.21 8.03
CA LEU A 199 1.40 7.42 6.84
C LEU A 199 2.90 7.28 6.58
N MET A 200 3.70 8.32 6.83
CA MET A 200 5.15 8.27 6.64
C MET A 200 5.93 7.69 7.82
N ALA A 201 5.30 7.56 9.00
CA ALA A 201 5.89 6.96 10.19
C ALA A 201 5.84 5.41 10.20
N GLN A 202 5.15 4.81 9.22
CA GLN A 202 5.19 3.36 9.00
C GLN A 202 6.63 2.86 8.84
N THR A 203 6.87 1.57 9.08
CA THR A 203 8.15 0.93 8.73
C THR A 203 8.53 1.27 7.29
N PRO A 204 9.70 1.86 7.02
CA PRO A 204 9.95 2.44 5.71
C PRO A 204 10.02 1.39 4.59
N CYS A 205 9.50 1.73 3.40
CA CYS A 205 9.78 0.98 2.18
C CYS A 205 11.26 1.13 1.80
N MET A 206 11.82 0.16 1.06
CA MET A 206 13.19 0.22 0.52
C MET A 206 13.45 1.39 -0.45
N ARG A 207 12.40 2.12 -0.85
CA ARG A 207 12.49 3.33 -1.70
C ARG A 207 12.54 4.63 -0.90
N MET A 208 12.39 4.57 0.41
CA MET A 208 12.59 5.73 1.30
C MET A 208 14.08 6.00 1.49
N GLN A 209 14.43 7.26 1.69
CA GLN A 209 15.81 7.72 1.91
C GLN A 209 16.39 7.18 3.22
N ASP A 210 15.59 7.17 4.30
CA ASP A 210 15.95 6.56 5.57
C ASP A 210 15.15 5.27 5.76
N ILE A 211 15.89 4.16 5.87
CA ILE A 211 15.34 2.82 6.03
C ILE A 211 15.67 2.20 7.39
N LYS A 212 16.33 2.93 8.30
CA LYS A 212 16.84 2.38 9.57
C LYS A 212 15.75 1.74 10.43
N ALA A 213 14.56 2.34 10.48
CA ALA A 213 13.43 1.80 11.25
C ALA A 213 12.93 0.42 10.75
N ARG A 214 13.46 -0.12 9.64
CA ARG A 214 13.24 -1.52 9.24
C ARG A 214 13.98 -2.52 10.14
N GLU A 215 15.00 -2.09 10.89
CA GLU A 215 15.70 -2.93 11.87
C GLU A 215 14.72 -3.52 12.89
N ALA A 216 13.67 -2.78 13.25
CA ALA A 216 12.58 -3.25 14.12
C ALA A 216 11.85 -4.50 13.59
N LEU A 217 11.89 -4.80 12.28
CA LEU A 217 11.34 -6.05 11.73
C LEU A 217 12.17 -7.29 12.11
N LEU A 218 13.39 -7.09 12.61
CA LEU A 218 14.37 -8.11 12.97
C LEU A 218 14.62 -8.21 14.47
N GLU A 219 14.15 -7.25 15.26
CA GLU A 219 14.45 -7.10 16.70
C GLU A 219 13.64 -8.01 17.63
N SER A 220 12.91 -8.99 17.09
CA SER A 220 12.18 -9.96 17.91
C SER A 220 13.03 -11.18 18.23
N GLU A 221 13.22 -11.48 19.53
CA GLU A 221 13.87 -12.72 19.99
C GLU A 221 13.16 -13.99 19.52
N ASN A 222 11.88 -13.88 19.16
CA ASN A 222 11.06 -14.97 18.63
C ASN A 222 11.25 -15.19 17.12
N CYS A 223 11.89 -14.26 16.41
CA CYS A 223 12.18 -14.42 14.99
C CYS A 223 13.36 -15.38 14.81
N VAL A 224 13.08 -16.62 14.38
CA VAL A 224 14.08 -17.69 14.25
C VAL A 224 14.61 -17.87 12.83
N GLY A 225 14.08 -17.13 11.86
CA GLY A 225 14.52 -17.20 10.47
C GLY A 225 13.89 -16.12 9.59
N ILE A 226 14.52 -15.86 8.44
CA ILE A 226 14.08 -14.85 7.48
C ILE A 226 14.06 -15.45 6.07
N ILE A 227 12.95 -15.26 5.37
CA ILE A 227 12.83 -15.48 3.92
C ILE A 227 12.73 -14.11 3.26
N TYR A 228 13.74 -13.70 2.49
CA TYR A 228 13.72 -12.41 1.80
C TYR A 228 13.22 -12.55 0.36
N SER A 229 12.00 -12.07 0.10
CA SER A 229 11.33 -12.12 -1.20
C SER A 229 11.69 -10.89 -2.05
N THR A 230 12.43 -11.13 -3.13
CA THR A 230 12.72 -10.12 -4.16
C THR A 230 11.83 -10.31 -5.38
N ILE A 231 11.44 -9.19 -5.98
CA ILE A 231 10.70 -9.17 -7.24
C ILE A 231 11.72 -9.11 -8.37
N LYS A 232 11.61 -10.01 -9.35
CA LYS A 232 12.36 -9.94 -10.61
C LYS A 232 11.79 -8.87 -11.50
#